data_AF-U6DPR0-F1
#
_entry.id   AF-U6DPR0-F1
#
_cell.length_a   1.000
_cell.length_b   1.000
_cell.length_c   1.000
_cell.angle_alpha   90.00
_cell.angle_beta   90.00
_cell.angle_gamma   90.00
#
_symmetry.space_group_name_H-M   'P 1'
#
loop_
_entity.id
_entity.type
_entity.pdbx_description
1 polymer ?
#
loop_
_entity_poly.entity_id
_entity_poly.type
_entity_poly.pdbx_seq_one_letter_code
_entity_poly.pdbx_strand_id
1 'polypeptide(L)'
;RDIFMENIMFCGISGFLDFYKLQWLEAILSWQKPQEGCFGRPAAEDEELSKAVQRQQHVLRRVKRREKQFTDGCSSHNTAMAVAALGGFLYVLAEHPPAGGELWQSSLAPAVVAETNVSTPATGR
;
A
#
# COMPACT_ATOMS: atom_id res chain seq x y z
N ARG A 1 -6.71 0.27 2.56
CA ARG A 1 -6.18 1.05 1.42
C ARG A 1 -5.69 2.41 1.89
N ASP A 2 -6.56 3.24 2.47
CA ASP A 2 -6.21 4.59 2.95
C ASP A 2 -5.02 4.62 3.92
N ILE A 3 -5.17 4.06 5.13
CA ILE A 3 -4.11 3.96 6.16
C ILE A 3 -2.81 3.33 5.62
N PHE A 4 -2.92 2.40 4.66
CA PHE A 4 -1.74 1.77 4.08
C PHE A 4 -0.92 2.77 3.24
N MET A 5 -1.59 3.54 2.37
CA MET A 5 -0.95 4.60 1.58
C MET A 5 -0.43 5.72 2.48
N GLU A 6 -1.19 6.10 3.51
CA GLU A 6 -0.77 7.10 4.50
C GLU A 6 0.54 6.68 5.19
N ASN A 7 0.63 5.44 5.67
CA ASN A 7 1.85 4.96 6.33
C ASN A 7 3.05 4.91 5.38
N ILE A 8 2.86 4.45 4.13
CA ILE A 8 3.95 4.44 3.14
C ILE A 8 4.42 5.86 2.85
N MET A 9 3.49 6.77 2.59
CA MET A 9 3.80 8.17 2.33
C MET A 9 4.52 8.82 3.52
N PHE A 10 3.93 8.72 4.71
CA PHE A 10 4.42 9.44 5.89
C PHE A 10 5.77 8.90 6.36
N CYS A 11 5.91 7.58 6.51
CA CYS A 11 7.16 6.96 6.92
C CYS A 11 8.23 7.07 5.82
N GLY A 12 7.83 6.91 4.56
CA GLY A 12 8.74 7.02 3.42
C GLY A 12 9.37 8.41 3.30
N ILE A 13 8.58 9.49 3.42
CA ILE A 13 9.10 10.86 3.43
C ILE A 13 9.91 11.15 4.70
N SER A 14 9.61 10.47 5.81
CA SER A 14 10.39 10.57 7.06
C SER A 14 11.73 9.82 7.01
N GLY A 15 12.07 9.17 5.89
CA GLY A 15 13.37 8.52 5.67
C GLY A 15 13.38 7.00 5.91
N PHE A 16 12.24 6.37 6.20
CA PHE A 16 12.16 4.92 6.36
C PHE A 16 12.02 4.23 4.99
N LEU A 17 13.16 3.92 4.37
CA LEU A 17 13.21 3.33 3.02
C LEU A 17 12.56 1.94 2.91
N ASP A 18 12.45 1.21 4.02
CA ASP A 18 11.78 -0.10 4.09
C ASP A 18 10.32 -0.06 3.62
N PHE A 19 9.71 1.13 3.55
CA PHE A 19 8.35 1.30 3.05
C PHE A 19 8.25 1.31 1.52
N TYR A 20 9.36 1.49 0.80
CA TYR A 20 9.34 1.61 -0.66
C TYR A 20 9.38 0.27 -1.38
N LYS A 21 8.74 -0.80 -0.86
CA LYS A 21 8.69 -2.16 -1.47
C LYS A 21 7.97 -2.16 -2.83
N LEU A 22 8.57 -2.72 -3.89
CA LEU A 22 8.00 -2.70 -5.25
C LEU A 22 6.59 -3.34 -5.30
N GLN A 23 6.42 -4.48 -4.66
CA GLN A 23 5.12 -5.14 -4.50
C GLN A 23 4.03 -4.25 -3.84
N TRP A 24 4.44 -3.29 -2.99
CA TRP A 24 3.50 -2.35 -2.37
C TRP A 24 3.12 -1.24 -3.35
N LEU A 25 4.06 -0.78 -4.19
CA LEU A 25 3.75 0.13 -5.29
C LEU A 25 2.77 -0.52 -6.28
N GLU A 26 3.02 -1.76 -6.69
CA GLU A 26 2.12 -2.52 -7.58
C GLU A 26 0.73 -2.66 -6.97
N ALA A 27 0.65 -2.98 -5.67
CA ALA A 27 -0.62 -3.05 -4.95
C ALA A 27 -1.33 -1.69 -4.94
N ILE A 28 -0.63 -0.59 -4.67
CA ILE A 28 -1.20 0.76 -4.74
C ILE A 28 -1.74 1.03 -6.14
N LEU A 29 -0.94 0.86 -7.19
CA LEU A 29 -1.35 1.10 -8.58
C LEU A 29 -2.55 0.25 -8.99
N SER A 30 -2.67 -0.99 -8.50
CA SER A 30 -3.82 -1.86 -8.76
C SER A 30 -5.15 -1.31 -8.20
N TRP A 31 -5.10 -0.37 -7.25
CA TRP A 31 -6.29 0.27 -6.69
C TRP A 31 -6.74 1.51 -7.46
N GLN A 32 -5.96 1.95 -8.44
CA GLN A 32 -6.33 3.07 -9.31
C GLN A 32 -7.55 2.68 -10.14
N LYS A 33 -8.52 3.58 -10.24
CA LYS A 33 -9.63 3.37 -11.17
C LYS A 33 -9.13 3.48 -12.61
N PRO A 34 -9.36 2.48 -13.48
CA PRO A 34 -8.79 2.48 -14.82
C PRO A 34 -9.29 3.62 -15.72
N GLN A 35 -10.52 4.11 -15.53
CA GLN A 35 -11.12 5.13 -16.39
C GLN A 35 -10.81 6.54 -15.89
N GLU A 36 -10.93 6.79 -14.59
CA GLU A 36 -10.77 8.10 -13.99
C GLU A 36 -9.32 8.41 -13.58
N GLY A 37 -8.48 7.38 -13.42
CA GLY A 37 -7.10 7.51 -12.94
C GLY A 37 -6.97 7.90 -11.46
N CYS A 38 -8.09 8.01 -10.74
CA CYS A 38 -8.14 8.41 -9.35
C CYS A 38 -8.20 7.21 -8.38
N PHE A 39 -8.16 7.49 -7.08
CA PHE A 39 -8.33 6.51 -6.03
C PHE A 39 -9.61 6.78 -5.25
N GLY A 40 -10.49 5.78 -5.21
CA GLY A 40 -11.74 5.82 -4.45
C GLY A 40 -11.61 5.21 -3.06
N ARG A 41 -12.67 5.30 -2.26
CA ARG A 41 -12.80 4.49 -1.04
C ARG A 41 -12.98 3.02 -1.41
N PRO A 42 -12.52 2.06 -0.58
CA PRO A 42 -12.88 0.66 -0.73
C PRO A 42 -14.41 0.54 -0.76
N ALA A 43 -14.94 -0.28 -1.67
CA ALA A 43 -16.34 -0.63 -1.63
C ALA A 43 -16.58 -1.51 -0.40
N ALA A 44 -17.16 -0.93 0.65
CA ALA A 44 -17.63 -1.67 1.81
C ALA A 44 -18.83 -0.94 2.43
N GLU A 45 -20.01 -1.56 2.30
CA GLU A 45 -21.04 -1.91 3.31
C GLU A 45 -21.48 -0.89 4.39
N ASP A 46 -20.69 0.12 4.70
CA ASP A 46 -20.84 1.04 5.85
C ASP A 46 -21.64 2.32 5.54
N GLU A 47 -22.14 2.46 4.32
CA GLU A 47 -23.02 3.56 3.91
C GLU A 47 -24.36 3.52 4.68
N GLU A 48 -24.84 2.33 5.04
CA GLU A 48 -26.15 2.17 5.70
C GLU A 48 -26.10 2.46 7.21
N LEU A 49 -25.00 2.10 7.90
CA LEU A 49 -24.85 2.40 9.33
C LEU A 49 -24.59 3.90 9.60
N SER A 50 -23.89 4.56 8.67
CA SER A 50 -23.51 5.97 8.79
C SER A 50 -24.69 6.94 8.64
N LYS A 51 -25.69 6.59 7.81
CA LYS A 51 -26.91 7.41 7.62
C LYS A 51 -27.82 7.40 8.85
N ALA A 52 -27.87 6.30 9.60
CA ALA A 52 -28.71 6.16 10.79
C ALA A 52 -28.22 7.02 11.97
N VAL A 53 -26.91 7.09 12.20
CA VAL A 53 -26.31 7.87 13.30
C VAL A 53 -26.39 9.37 13.04
N GLN A 54 -26.33 9.80 11.78
CA GLN A 54 -26.31 11.21 11.41
C GLN A 54 -27.67 11.90 11.60
N ARG A 55 -28.78 11.14 11.60
CA ARG A 55 -30.14 11.69 11.76
C ARG A 55 -30.46 12.13 13.21
N GLN A 56 -29.69 11.66 14.21
CA GLN A 56 -29.95 11.95 15.63
C GLN A 56 -29.15 13.13 16.22
N GLN A 57 -28.12 13.65 15.53
CA GLN A 57 -27.18 14.62 16.12
C GLN A 57 -27.40 16.09 15.69
N HIS A 58 -28.63 16.48 15.37
CA HIS A 58 -28.98 17.86 15.00
C HIS A 58 -29.08 18.84 16.20
N VAL A 59 -28.13 18.77 17.13
CA VAL A 59 -27.89 19.79 18.15
C VAL A 59 -26.55 20.45 17.82
N LEU A 60 -26.55 21.79 17.72
CA LEU A 60 -25.44 22.64 17.25
C LEU A 60 -24.06 22.18 17.76
N ARG A 61 -23.36 21.38 16.95
CA ARG A 61 -22.02 20.85 17.22
C ARG A 61 -21.16 21.10 16.00
N ARG A 62 -19.90 21.51 16.21
CA ARG A 62 -18.90 21.66 15.14
C ARG A 62 -18.92 20.39 14.28
N VAL A 63 -19.35 20.52 13.04
CA VAL A 63 -19.36 19.41 12.08
C VAL A 63 -17.93 19.11 11.67
N LYS A 64 -17.45 17.89 11.93
CA LYS A 64 -16.15 17.43 11.42
C LYS A 64 -16.19 17.50 9.89
N ARG A 65 -15.27 18.26 9.28
CA ARG A 65 -15.11 18.27 7.82
C ARG A 65 -14.79 16.85 7.38
N ARG A 66 -15.66 16.29 6.55
CA ARG A 66 -15.45 14.98 5.94
C ARG A 66 -14.74 15.16 4.61
N GLU A 67 -13.95 14.17 4.28
CA GLU A 67 -13.32 14.06 2.97
C GLU A 67 -14.37 14.14 1.85
N LYS A 68 -14.08 14.92 0.81
CA LYS A 68 -15.00 15.12 -0.32
C LYS A 68 -14.86 13.94 -1.28
N GLN A 69 -15.92 13.13 -1.36
CA GLN A 69 -16.06 12.17 -2.43
C GLN A 69 -16.69 12.85 -3.65
N PHE A 70 -16.10 12.64 -4.80
CA PHE A 70 -16.59 13.15 -6.08
C PHE A 70 -17.67 12.22 -6.65
N THR A 71 -18.45 12.72 -7.60
CA THR A 71 -19.59 11.99 -8.22
C THR A 71 -19.16 10.76 -9.02
N ASP A 72 -17.91 10.73 -9.45
CA ASP A 72 -17.22 9.60 -10.10
C ASP A 72 -16.68 8.56 -9.10
N GLY A 73 -16.90 8.77 -7.80
CA GLY A 73 -16.43 7.92 -6.72
C GLY A 73 -14.97 8.14 -6.34
N CYS A 74 -14.28 9.13 -6.91
CA CYS A 74 -12.93 9.53 -6.52
C CYS A 74 -12.92 10.14 -5.11
N SER A 75 -11.84 9.91 -4.37
CA SER A 75 -11.55 10.54 -3.08
C SER A 75 -10.32 11.44 -3.25
N SER A 76 -10.41 12.72 -2.86
CA SER A 76 -9.27 13.63 -2.94
C SER A 76 -8.13 13.15 -2.04
N HIS A 77 -8.45 12.72 -0.84
CA HIS A 77 -7.50 12.21 0.16
C HIS A 77 -6.79 10.97 -0.34
N ASN A 78 -7.53 9.94 -0.75
CA ASN A 78 -6.91 8.68 -1.21
C ASN A 78 -6.03 8.93 -2.44
N THR A 79 -6.48 9.79 -3.34
CA THR A 79 -5.71 10.15 -4.54
C THR A 79 -4.44 10.91 -4.16
N ALA A 80 -4.53 11.86 -3.24
CA ALA A 80 -3.36 12.57 -2.71
C ALA A 80 -2.36 11.62 -2.03
N MET A 81 -2.84 10.69 -1.19
CA MET A 81 -1.99 9.72 -0.52
C MET A 81 -1.29 8.79 -1.51
N ALA A 82 -2.02 8.28 -2.52
CA ALA A 82 -1.46 7.42 -3.56
C ALA A 82 -0.39 8.14 -4.39
N VAL A 83 -0.67 9.37 -4.83
CA VAL A 83 0.28 10.19 -5.62
C VAL A 83 1.50 10.56 -4.80
N ALA A 84 1.33 10.91 -3.52
CA ALA A 84 2.45 11.21 -2.63
C ALA A 84 3.33 9.98 -2.37
N ALA A 85 2.71 8.81 -2.14
CA ALA A 85 3.46 7.55 -2.04
C ALA A 85 4.26 7.27 -3.31
N LEU A 86 3.61 7.33 -4.50
CA LEU A 86 4.27 7.17 -5.80
C LEU A 86 5.44 8.14 -5.98
N GLY A 87 5.26 9.41 -5.62
CA GLY A 87 6.34 10.41 -5.65
C GLY A 87 7.53 10.00 -4.80
N GLY A 88 7.30 9.44 -3.61
CA GLY A 88 8.34 8.89 -2.75
C GLY A 88 9.11 7.72 -3.40
N PHE A 89 8.40 6.77 -4.06
CA PHE A 89 9.06 5.70 -4.80
C PHE A 89 9.95 6.24 -5.92
N LEU A 90 9.43 7.19 -6.71
CA LEU A 90 10.19 7.81 -7.81
C LEU A 90 11.41 8.57 -7.29
N TYR A 91 11.26 9.29 -6.17
CA TYR A 91 12.35 10.00 -5.52
C TYR A 91 13.48 9.05 -5.10
N VAL A 92 13.14 7.96 -4.41
CA VAL A 92 14.14 6.97 -3.98
C VAL A 92 14.83 6.29 -5.16
N LEU A 93 14.10 5.97 -6.23
CA LEU A 93 14.69 5.40 -7.44
C LEU A 93 15.64 6.38 -8.15
N ALA A 94 15.36 7.69 -8.08
CA ALA A 94 16.21 8.71 -8.67
C ALA A 94 17.49 8.97 -7.85
N GLU A 95 17.39 8.99 -6.52
CA GLU A 95 18.52 9.22 -5.60
C GLU A 95 19.41 7.97 -5.40
N HIS A 96 18.81 6.79 -5.51
CA HIS A 96 19.48 5.50 -5.31
C HIS A 96 19.27 4.59 -6.53
N PRO A 97 19.83 4.96 -7.70
CA PRO A 97 19.72 4.13 -8.89
C PRO A 97 20.34 2.75 -8.62
N PRO A 98 19.66 1.65 -8.99
CA PRO A 98 20.17 0.32 -8.74
C PRO A 98 21.52 0.14 -9.45
N ALA A 99 22.52 -0.34 -8.70
CA ALA A 99 23.82 -0.67 -9.25
C ALA A 99 23.66 -1.84 -10.23
N GLY A 100 23.58 -1.54 -11.53
CA GLY A 100 23.70 -2.53 -12.61
C GLY A 100 22.69 -3.69 -12.55
N GLY A 101 21.45 -3.45 -12.98
CA GLY A 101 20.57 -4.50 -13.52
C GLY A 101 19.94 -5.49 -12.53
N GLU A 102 20.28 -5.46 -11.24
CA GLU A 102 19.57 -6.23 -10.23
C GLU A 102 18.29 -5.48 -9.84
N LEU A 103 17.22 -5.75 -10.59
CA LEU A 103 15.85 -5.45 -10.20
C LEU A 103 15.67 -6.03 -8.80
N TRP A 104 15.53 -5.15 -7.80
CA TRP A 104 15.19 -5.43 -6.42
C TRP A 104 14.64 -6.85 -6.21
N GLN A 105 15.53 -7.78 -5.88
CA GLN A 105 15.11 -9.11 -5.49
C GLN A 105 14.35 -8.94 -4.18
N SER A 106 13.03 -9.05 -4.28
CA SER A 106 12.12 -9.21 -3.16
C SER A 106 12.76 -10.16 -2.16
N SER A 107 13.17 -9.58 -1.01
CA SER A 107 13.75 -10.28 0.12
C SER A 107 13.19 -11.69 0.28
N LEU A 108 14.10 -12.66 0.21
CA LEU A 108 13.94 -14.10 0.42
C LEU A 108 12.69 -14.50 1.21
N ALA A 109 11.87 -15.36 0.60
CA ALA A 109 11.12 -16.36 1.37
C ALA A 109 12.13 -17.19 2.20
N PRO A 110 11.79 -17.59 3.45
CA PRO A 110 12.71 -18.36 4.27
C PRO A 110 13.08 -19.67 3.58
N ALA A 111 14.38 -19.92 3.44
CA ALA A 111 14.92 -21.13 2.84
C ALA A 111 14.40 -22.36 3.61
N VAL A 112 13.59 -23.17 2.94
CA VAL A 112 13.34 -24.54 3.39
C VAL A 112 14.64 -25.30 3.18
N VAL A 113 15.35 -25.57 4.28
CA VAL A 113 16.52 -26.47 4.27
C VAL A 113 16.00 -27.87 3.95
N ALA A 114 16.13 -28.29 2.70
CA ALA A 114 15.99 -29.69 2.33
C ALA A 114 17.28 -30.41 2.75
N GLU A 115 17.24 -31.13 3.86
CA GLU A 115 18.28 -32.08 4.24
C GLU A 115 18.42 -33.15 3.15
N THR A 116 19.53 -33.11 2.44
CA THR A 116 19.92 -34.17 1.52
C THR A 116 20.45 -35.36 2.31
N ASN A 117 19.62 -36.39 2.52
CA ASN A 117 20.07 -37.70 2.96
C ASN A 117 20.91 -38.37 1.87
N VAL A 118 22.23 -38.32 2.01
CA VAL A 118 23.17 -39.14 1.24
C VAL A 118 23.48 -40.39 2.07
N SER A 119 22.81 -41.49 1.74
CA SER A 119 23.14 -42.82 2.25
C SER A 119 24.46 -43.30 1.65
N THR A 120 25.49 -43.48 2.48
CA THR A 120 26.76 -44.12 2.12
C THR A 120 26.61 -45.65 2.22
N PRO A 121 27.13 -46.46 1.28
CA PRO A 121 27.10 -47.92 1.43
C PRO A 121 28.27 -48.39 2.30
N ALA A 122 27.97 -49.23 3.29
CA ALA A 122 28.97 -49.89 4.12
C ALA A 122 29.58 -51.08 3.39
N THR A 123 30.88 -51.02 3.12
CA THR A 123 31.71 -52.17 2.71
C THR A 123 32.57 -52.65 3.88
N GLY A 124 32.24 -53.84 4.39
CA GLY A 124 33.09 -54.92 4.92
C GLY A 124 34.21 -54.65 5.94
N ARG A 125 34.17 -55.36 7.08
CA ARG A 125 35.07 -56.49 7.36
C ARG A 125 34.56 -57.37 8.50
#